data_AF-A0A1F4AW63-F1
#
_entry.id   AF-A0A1F4AW63-F1
#
_cell.length_a   1.000
_cell.length_b   1.000
_cell.length_c   1.000
_cell.angle_alpha   90.00
_cell.angle_beta   90.00
_cell.angle_gamma   90.00
#
_symmetry.space_group_name_H-M   'P 1'
#
loop_
_entity.id
_entity.type
_entity.pdbx_description
1 polymer ?
#
loop_
_entity_poly.entity_id
_entity_poly.type
_entity_poly.pdbx_seq_one_letter_code
_entity_poly.pdbx_strand_id
1 'polypeptide(L)'
;MVLLIVVVTVIIFIIVDFALRIYFQKRQELKLRREREAALDIGLKLDVSDEARTLKRVEVKEPKARILAVDDEAIVLDSFRKILVVAGYSIDTVEKGSEALGLIRKHDYDFVFTDLKMPEMDGLEVTKAVKHLRPDIDVIVITGYASIETAVETMKYGAMDYVQKPFTEDELIGFFNKCLIRRNDRLTRQMKPTVRLMTPSTRESDSHHELNVPAGVFISPNHTWVSVEMNGTVRVGLDDFARKIVRNIDAVRLPELNRNVRKGDPLFSLKRDSHTIDIASPISGRVSLLNAEHVEHPEWIASKPFELSWMCCIDPSNLPEDLRSLKIGVDSINWYREEIDKYSAMLKGFEKEKRQIESSAAGRDGVAGQKADRTFLDGFANTFLLR
;
A
#
# COMPACT_ATOMS: atom_id res chain seq x y z
N MET A 1 27.39 -39.02 4.93
CA MET A 1 26.82 -38.93 6.30
C MET A 1 26.81 -37.50 6.82
N VAL A 2 27.96 -36.82 6.91
CA VAL A 2 28.05 -35.44 7.44
C VAL A 2 27.17 -34.44 6.68
N LEU A 3 27.19 -34.49 5.34
CA LEU A 3 26.36 -33.60 4.50
C LEU A 3 24.85 -33.76 4.77
N LEU A 4 24.38 -35.00 4.97
CA LEU A 4 22.98 -35.30 5.26
C LEU A 4 22.58 -34.74 6.63
N ILE A 5 23.45 -34.88 7.63
CA ILE A 5 23.22 -34.34 8.98
C ILE A 5 23.13 -32.82 8.91
N VAL A 6 24.06 -32.15 8.20
CA VAL A 6 24.07 -30.69 8.04
C VAL A 6 22.79 -30.20 7.39
N VAL A 7 22.37 -30.82 6.28
CA VAL A 7 21.12 -30.46 5.57
C VAL A 7 19.91 -30.63 6.50
N VAL A 8 19.83 -31.73 7.25
CA VAL A 8 18.72 -31.96 8.19
C VAL A 8 18.71 -30.92 9.32
N THR A 9 19.86 -30.55 9.88
CA THR A 9 19.93 -29.49 10.90
C THR A 9 19.50 -28.12 10.38
N VAL A 10 19.87 -27.77 9.14
CA VAL A 10 19.46 -26.50 8.52
C VAL A 10 17.94 -26.47 8.29
N ILE A 11 17.37 -27.57 7.80
CA ILE A 11 15.91 -27.69 7.61
C ILE A 11 15.18 -27.55 8.96
N ILE A 12 15.67 -28.22 10.01
CA ILE A 12 15.09 -28.10 11.36
C ILE A 12 15.17 -26.66 11.85
N PHE A 13 16.31 -25.98 11.66
CA PHE A 13 16.48 -24.59 12.08
C PHE A 13 15.49 -23.65 11.38
N ILE A 14 15.30 -23.80 10.06
CA ILE A 14 14.33 -23.01 9.28
C ILE A 14 12.89 -23.26 9.77
N ILE A 15 12.52 -24.52 10.01
CA ILE A 15 11.19 -24.88 10.51
C ILE A 15 10.96 -24.27 11.91
N VAL A 16 11.97 -24.34 12.79
CA VAL A 16 11.88 -23.78 14.14
C VAL A 16 11.81 -22.26 14.10
N ASP A 17 12.62 -21.58 13.28
CA ASP A 17 12.57 -20.12 13.13
C ASP A 17 11.21 -19.66 12.59
N PHE A 18 10.68 -20.35 11.57
CA PHE A 18 9.37 -20.08 11.02
C PHE A 18 8.25 -20.30 12.06
N ALA A 19 8.30 -21.40 12.80
CA ALA A 19 7.35 -21.68 13.87
C ALA A 19 7.44 -20.65 15.00
N LEU A 20 8.65 -20.22 15.37
CA LEU A 20 8.88 -19.16 16.35
C LEU A 20 8.30 -17.83 15.88
N ARG A 21 8.53 -17.43 14.63
CA ARG A 21 7.94 -16.19 14.06
C ARG A 21 6.42 -16.22 14.11
N ILE A 22 5.79 -17.31 13.68
CA ILE A 22 4.33 -17.47 13.75
C ILE A 22 3.85 -17.42 15.21
N TYR A 23 4.55 -18.10 16.11
CA TYR A 23 4.21 -18.12 17.53
C TYR A 23 4.29 -16.71 18.15
N PHE A 24 5.38 -15.98 17.90
CA PHE A 24 5.55 -14.61 18.38
C PHE A 24 4.51 -13.66 17.80
N GLN A 25 4.18 -13.78 16.51
CA GLN A 25 3.11 -12.98 15.88
C GLN A 25 1.74 -13.24 16.54
N LYS A 26 1.33 -14.51 16.68
CA LYS A 26 0.06 -14.86 17.34
C LYS A 26 0.01 -14.37 18.79
N ARG A 27 1.13 -14.45 19.51
CA ARG A 27 1.20 -14.01 20.92
C ARG A 27 1.12 -12.49 21.04
N GLN A 28 1.74 -11.75 20.12
CA GLN A 28 1.60 -10.28 20.03
C GLN A 28 0.17 -9.88 19.70
N GLU A 29 -0.46 -10.54 18.73
CA GLU A 29 -1.84 -10.26 18.32
C GLU A 29 -2.84 -10.52 19.47
N LEU A 30 -2.69 -11.64 20.19
CA LEU A 30 -3.49 -11.93 21.38
C LEU A 30 -3.27 -10.91 22.51
N LYS A 31 -2.02 -10.44 22.69
CA LYS A 31 -1.71 -9.40 23.68
C LYS A 31 -2.38 -8.07 23.30
N LEU A 32 -2.23 -7.64 22.06
CA LEU A 32 -2.88 -6.44 21.51
C LEU A 32 -4.40 -6.52 21.63
N ARG A 33 -4.99 -7.68 21.32
CA ARG A 33 -6.43 -7.91 21.48
C ARG A 33 -6.87 -7.72 22.92
N ARG A 34 -6.16 -8.29 23.90
CA ARG A 34 -6.44 -8.09 25.33
C ARG A 34 -6.28 -6.65 25.77
N GLU A 35 -5.25 -5.96 25.29
CA GLU A 35 -5.04 -4.53 25.58
C GLU A 35 -6.21 -3.68 25.04
N ARG A 36 -6.71 -3.99 23.84
CA ARG A 36 -7.89 -3.33 23.24
C ARG A 36 -9.18 -3.65 23.99
N GLU A 37 -9.39 -4.90 24.40
CA GLU A 37 -10.52 -5.30 25.24
C GLU A 37 -10.48 -4.57 26.60
N ALA A 38 -9.29 -4.39 27.19
CA ALA A 38 -9.13 -3.59 28.40
C ALA A 38 -9.40 -2.09 28.16
N ALA A 39 -8.95 -1.54 27.03
CA ALA A 39 -9.25 -0.16 26.64
C ALA A 39 -10.75 0.07 26.44
N LEU A 40 -11.47 -0.91 25.89
CA LEU A 40 -12.93 -0.88 25.78
C LEU A 40 -13.61 -0.77 27.15
N ASP A 41 -13.19 -1.58 28.13
CA ASP A 41 -13.75 -1.52 29.49
C ASP A 41 -13.47 -0.18 30.20
N ILE A 42 -12.27 0.38 30.01
CA ILE A 42 -11.89 1.67 30.59
C ILE A 42 -12.65 2.81 29.89
N GLY A 43 -12.71 2.81 28.56
CA GLY A 43 -13.43 3.80 27.74
C GLY A 43 -14.89 3.93 28.13
N LEU A 44 -15.56 2.82 28.40
CA LEU A 44 -16.96 2.80 28.82
C LEU A 44 -17.20 3.37 30.23
N LYS A 45 -16.16 3.51 31.06
CA LYS A 45 -16.24 4.05 32.43
C LYS A 45 -15.84 5.52 32.51
N LEU A 46 -15.27 6.09 31.45
CA LEU A 46 -14.89 7.50 31.38
C LEU A 46 -16.13 8.37 31.21
N ASP A 47 -16.29 9.35 32.11
CA ASP A 47 -17.32 10.38 31.97
C ASP A 47 -16.81 11.48 31.04
N VAL A 48 -17.43 11.58 29.88
CA VAL A 48 -17.16 12.60 28.84
C VAL A 48 -18.43 13.37 28.48
N SER A 49 -19.43 13.34 29.37
CA SER A 49 -20.73 13.96 29.16
C SER A 49 -20.67 15.49 29.00
N ASP A 50 -19.61 16.13 29.51
CA ASP A 50 -19.30 17.55 29.32
C ASP A 50 -19.04 17.94 27.85
N GLU A 51 -18.57 17.01 27.03
CA GLU A 51 -18.32 17.25 25.60
C GLU A 51 -19.59 17.05 24.76
N ALA A 52 -20.32 15.97 25.02
CA ALA A 52 -21.61 15.64 24.42
C ALA A 52 -22.34 14.62 25.31
N ARG A 53 -23.66 14.76 25.43
CA ARG A 53 -24.45 14.08 26.47
C ARG A 53 -24.46 12.56 26.31
N THR A 54 -24.45 12.06 25.08
CA THR A 54 -24.50 10.61 24.79
C THR A 54 -23.15 10.05 24.36
N LEU A 55 -22.09 10.86 24.43
CA LEU A 55 -20.77 10.45 23.99
C LEU A 55 -20.24 9.29 24.82
N LYS A 56 -19.80 8.25 24.11
CA LYS A 56 -18.91 7.22 24.63
C LYS A 56 -17.66 7.16 23.76
N ARG A 57 -16.49 7.24 24.39
CA ARG A 57 -15.19 7.31 23.73
C ARG A 57 -14.34 6.12 24.11
N VAL A 58 -13.71 5.51 23.12
CA VAL A 58 -12.71 4.45 23.34
C VAL A 58 -11.50 4.75 22.46
N GLU A 59 -10.38 5.04 23.10
CA GLU A 59 -9.12 5.30 22.41
C GLU A 59 -8.21 4.07 22.46
N VAL A 60 -7.76 3.65 21.28
CA VAL A 60 -6.77 2.58 21.11
C VAL A 60 -5.41 3.21 20.82
N LYS A 61 -4.35 2.63 21.40
CA LYS A 61 -2.98 3.04 21.11
C LYS A 61 -2.62 2.68 19.67
N GLU A 62 -2.09 3.65 18.91
CA GLU A 62 -1.73 3.52 17.48
C GLU A 62 -2.91 2.98 16.64
N PRO A 63 -4.04 3.72 16.58
CA PRO A 63 -5.23 3.23 15.92
C PRO A 63 -5.06 3.20 14.40
N LYS A 64 -5.67 2.23 13.75
CA LYS A 64 -5.70 2.14 12.27
C LYS A 64 -6.40 3.34 11.62
N ALA A 65 -7.42 3.87 12.29
CA ALA A 65 -8.16 5.09 11.94
C ALA A 65 -8.98 5.57 13.15
N ARG A 66 -9.40 6.84 13.13
CA ARG A 66 -10.34 7.41 14.11
C ARG A 66 -11.74 7.50 13.53
N ILE A 67 -12.73 6.96 14.24
CA ILE A 67 -14.10 6.80 13.74
C ILE A 67 -15.07 7.54 14.67
N LEU A 68 -16.05 8.23 14.10
CA LEU A 68 -17.23 8.73 14.79
C LEU A 68 -18.46 7.96 14.29
N ALA A 69 -19.18 7.25 15.15
CA ALA A 69 -20.43 6.58 14.80
C ALA A 69 -21.65 7.28 15.42
N VAL A 70 -22.72 7.43 14.65
CA VAL A 70 -23.94 8.17 15.02
C VAL A 70 -25.14 7.30 14.75
N ASP A 71 -25.92 7.00 15.78
CA ASP A 71 -27.07 6.10 15.68
C ASP A 71 -27.96 6.30 16.91
N ASP A 72 -29.28 6.48 16.73
CA ASP A 72 -30.19 6.65 17.85
C ASP A 72 -30.43 5.33 18.63
N GLU A 73 -29.98 4.19 18.09
CA GLU A 73 -30.01 2.90 18.77
C GLU A 73 -28.70 2.60 19.51
N ALA A 74 -28.70 2.82 20.84
CA ALA A 74 -27.54 2.56 21.70
C ALA A 74 -26.95 1.14 21.58
N ILE A 75 -27.77 0.14 21.25
CA ILE A 75 -27.37 -1.27 21.05
C ILE A 75 -26.50 -1.41 19.79
N VAL A 76 -26.82 -0.67 18.73
CA VAL A 76 -26.04 -0.66 17.49
C VAL A 76 -24.68 -0.02 17.77
N LEU A 77 -24.66 1.13 18.44
CA LEU A 77 -23.42 1.81 18.84
C LEU A 77 -22.53 0.92 19.71
N ASP A 78 -23.11 0.14 20.61
CA ASP A 78 -22.36 -0.79 21.46
C ASP A 78 -21.71 -1.93 20.66
N SER A 79 -22.43 -2.44 19.66
CA SER A 79 -21.91 -3.45 18.74
C SER A 79 -20.76 -2.89 17.90
N PHE A 80 -20.89 -1.67 17.37
CA PHE A 80 -19.83 -0.96 16.67
C PHE A 80 -18.57 -0.81 17.53
N ARG A 81 -18.71 -0.34 18.78
CA ARG A 81 -17.57 -0.19 19.70
C ARG A 81 -16.86 -1.52 19.94
N LYS A 82 -17.60 -2.58 20.26
CA LYS A 82 -17.04 -3.91 20.53
C LYS A 82 -16.25 -4.45 19.34
N ILE A 83 -16.82 -4.38 18.14
CA ILE A 83 -16.21 -4.93 16.93
C ILE A 83 -14.96 -4.11 16.55
N LEU A 84 -15.08 -2.78 16.49
CA LEU A 84 -14.04 -1.93 15.90
C LEU A 84 -12.86 -1.69 16.84
N VAL A 85 -13.10 -1.59 18.15
CA VAL A 85 -12.01 -1.46 19.12
C VAL A 85 -11.13 -2.69 19.12
N VAL A 86 -11.73 -3.89 19.11
CA VAL A 86 -11.00 -5.17 19.00
C VAL A 86 -10.21 -5.23 17.69
N ALA A 87 -10.80 -4.75 16.59
CA ALA A 87 -10.14 -4.67 15.27
C ALA A 87 -9.01 -3.62 15.20
N GLY A 88 -8.88 -2.74 16.19
CA GLY A 88 -7.77 -1.79 16.35
C GLY A 88 -8.07 -0.35 15.92
N TYR A 89 -9.33 0.05 15.96
CA TYR A 89 -9.76 1.42 15.68
C TYR A 89 -10.08 2.19 16.97
N SER A 90 -9.82 3.49 16.97
CA SER A 90 -10.38 4.38 18.00
C SER A 90 -11.78 4.81 17.56
N ILE A 91 -12.72 4.83 18.48
CA ILE A 91 -14.12 5.12 18.16
C ILE A 91 -14.76 6.03 19.20
N ASP A 92 -15.43 7.05 18.69
CA ASP A 92 -16.40 7.85 19.41
C ASP A 92 -17.80 7.49 18.90
N THR A 93 -18.76 7.44 19.81
CA THR A 93 -20.15 7.15 19.46
C THR A 93 -21.09 8.14 20.14
N VAL A 94 -22.10 8.61 19.42
CA VAL A 94 -23.14 9.51 19.92
C VAL A 94 -24.50 9.12 19.34
N GLU A 95 -25.58 9.43 20.05
CA GLU A 95 -26.95 9.05 19.67
C GLU A 95 -27.65 10.12 18.81
N LYS A 96 -27.00 11.28 18.59
CA LYS A 96 -27.60 12.42 17.89
C LYS A 96 -26.66 13.02 16.83
N GLY A 97 -27.21 13.34 15.66
CA GLY A 97 -26.49 14.03 14.59
C GLY A 97 -25.90 15.39 15.01
N SER A 98 -26.62 16.13 15.86
CA SER A 98 -26.16 17.43 16.39
C SER A 98 -24.91 17.31 17.27
N GLU A 99 -24.82 16.26 18.10
CA GLU A 99 -23.64 15.96 18.91
C GLU A 99 -22.45 15.62 18.01
N ALA A 100 -22.69 14.84 16.95
CA ALA A 100 -21.66 14.49 15.98
C ALA A 100 -21.06 15.73 15.31
N LEU A 101 -21.89 16.70 14.90
CA LEU A 101 -21.41 17.95 14.33
C LEU A 101 -20.62 18.81 15.34
N GLY A 102 -20.96 18.75 16.63
CA GLY A 102 -20.17 19.37 17.68
C GLY A 102 -18.78 18.75 17.80
N LEU A 103 -18.70 17.42 17.69
CA LEU A 103 -17.45 16.67 17.83
C LEU A 103 -16.50 16.84 16.64
N ILE A 104 -16.98 16.79 15.39
CA ILE A 104 -16.11 16.95 14.20
C ILE A 104 -15.44 18.33 14.10
N ARG A 105 -15.96 19.32 14.84
CA ARG A 105 -15.37 20.66 14.94
C ARG A 105 -14.23 20.74 15.96
N LYS A 106 -14.25 19.86 16.96
CA LYS A 106 -13.29 19.85 18.09
C LYS A 106 -12.20 18.79 17.90
N HIS A 107 -12.53 17.70 17.21
CA HIS A 107 -11.69 16.51 17.08
C HIS A 107 -11.53 16.11 15.62
N ASP A 108 -10.43 15.41 15.33
CA ASP A 108 -10.16 14.85 14.02
C ASP A 108 -10.65 13.41 13.91
N TYR A 109 -11.33 13.12 12.79
CA TYR A 109 -11.83 11.80 12.44
C TYR A 109 -11.43 11.47 11.00
N ASP A 110 -11.17 10.19 10.74
CA ASP A 110 -10.99 9.70 9.39
C ASP A 110 -12.33 9.36 8.73
N PHE A 111 -13.23 8.79 9.54
CA PHE A 111 -14.53 8.33 9.11
C PHE A 111 -15.64 8.79 10.03
N VAL A 112 -16.79 9.12 9.42
CA VAL A 112 -18.07 9.29 10.12
C VAL A 112 -19.02 8.21 9.61
N PHE A 113 -19.57 7.43 10.52
CA PHE A 113 -20.63 6.47 10.26
C PHE A 113 -21.92 7.04 10.83
N THR A 114 -22.97 7.13 10.03
CA THR A 114 -24.25 7.68 10.50
C THR A 114 -25.39 6.80 10.07
N ASP A 115 -26.32 6.52 10.98
CA ASP A 115 -27.60 5.95 10.58
C ASP A 115 -28.34 6.94 9.66
N LEU A 116 -29.05 6.41 8.66
CA LEU A 116 -29.79 7.21 7.70
C LEU A 116 -31.02 7.88 8.34
N LYS A 117 -31.73 7.19 9.23
CA LYS A 117 -33.01 7.62 9.79
C LYS A 117 -32.89 7.82 11.30
N MET A 118 -32.57 9.04 11.69
CA MET A 118 -32.52 9.44 13.10
C MET A 118 -33.50 10.58 13.39
N PRO A 119 -34.01 10.71 14.62
CA PRO A 119 -34.79 11.86 15.05
C PRO A 119 -33.98 13.16 15.01
N GLU A 120 -34.69 14.29 14.86
CA GLU A 120 -34.15 15.67 14.83
C GLU A 120 -33.27 15.98 13.62
N MET A 121 -32.20 15.22 13.39
CA MET A 121 -31.26 15.37 12.29
C MET A 121 -30.91 14.01 11.70
N ASP A 122 -31.25 13.81 10.42
CA ASP A 122 -31.06 12.52 9.76
C ASP A 122 -29.63 12.33 9.23
N GLY A 123 -29.28 11.10 8.81
CA GLY A 123 -27.94 10.80 8.32
C GLY A 123 -27.56 11.50 7.02
N LEU A 124 -28.56 11.91 6.22
CA LEU A 124 -28.34 12.67 5.00
C LEU A 124 -27.93 14.11 5.34
N GLU A 125 -28.59 14.73 6.29
CA GLU A 125 -28.27 16.05 6.83
C GLU A 125 -26.90 16.05 7.51
N VAL A 126 -26.58 15.02 8.31
CA VAL A 126 -25.24 14.82 8.87
C VAL A 126 -24.20 14.73 7.76
N THR A 127 -24.45 13.93 6.72
CA THR A 127 -23.52 13.79 5.58
C THR A 127 -23.25 15.13 4.90
N LYS A 128 -24.29 15.91 4.59
CA LYS A 128 -24.17 17.24 3.99
C LYS A 128 -23.35 18.18 4.87
N ALA A 129 -23.67 18.23 6.16
CA ALA A 129 -23.00 19.13 7.10
C ALA A 129 -21.53 18.74 7.32
N VAL A 130 -21.23 17.43 7.47
CA VAL A 130 -19.85 16.94 7.58
C VAL A 130 -19.07 17.28 6.32
N LYS A 131 -19.59 16.98 5.13
CA LYS A 131 -18.89 17.29 3.87
C LYS A 131 -18.72 18.77 3.60
N HIS A 132 -19.60 19.61 4.13
CA HIS A 132 -19.44 21.06 4.07
C HIS A 132 -18.36 21.57 5.04
N LEU A 133 -18.33 21.09 6.28
CA LEU A 133 -17.41 21.56 7.32
C LEU A 133 -16.00 20.93 7.22
N ARG A 134 -15.95 19.65 6.87
CA ARG A 134 -14.77 18.78 6.91
C ARG A 134 -14.80 17.81 5.71
N PRO A 135 -14.56 18.31 4.48
CA PRO A 135 -14.62 17.49 3.26
C PRO A 135 -13.59 16.33 3.24
N ASP A 136 -12.55 16.44 4.06
CA ASP A 136 -11.51 15.44 4.29
C ASP A 136 -12.00 14.18 5.02
N ILE A 137 -13.10 14.26 5.78
CA ILE A 137 -13.66 13.13 6.53
C ILE A 137 -14.53 12.27 5.61
N ASP A 138 -14.32 10.96 5.59
CA ASP A 138 -15.14 10.05 4.79
C ASP A 138 -16.42 9.63 5.51
N VAL A 139 -17.56 9.94 4.91
CA VAL A 139 -18.88 9.64 5.50
C VAL A 139 -19.42 8.34 4.92
N ILE A 140 -19.78 7.40 5.78
CA ILE A 140 -20.48 6.17 5.43
C ILE A 140 -21.88 6.22 6.04
N VAL A 141 -22.89 5.93 5.23
CA VAL A 141 -24.27 5.85 5.71
C VAL A 141 -24.62 4.41 6.05
N ILE A 142 -25.20 4.18 7.22
CA ILE A 142 -25.68 2.87 7.66
C ILE A 142 -27.21 2.91 7.67
N THR A 143 -27.90 1.87 7.21
CA THR A 143 -29.37 1.86 7.25
C THR A 143 -29.96 0.46 7.30
N GLY A 144 -31.01 0.25 8.10
CA GLY A 144 -31.86 -0.94 8.03
C GLY A 144 -32.86 -0.91 6.86
N TYR A 145 -33.08 0.26 6.26
CA TYR A 145 -34.00 0.48 5.15
C TYR A 145 -33.25 0.97 3.92
N ALA A 146 -32.42 0.11 3.34
CA ALA A 146 -31.70 0.42 2.11
C ALA A 146 -32.70 0.49 0.93
N SER A 147 -32.80 1.65 0.28
CA SER A 147 -33.45 1.80 -1.02
C SER A 147 -32.46 2.33 -2.05
N ILE A 148 -32.69 2.03 -3.33
CA ILE A 148 -31.84 2.55 -4.41
C ILE A 148 -31.86 4.08 -4.42
N GLU A 149 -33.03 4.68 -4.16
CA GLU A 149 -33.21 6.13 -4.14
C GLU A 149 -32.37 6.80 -3.05
N THR A 150 -32.40 6.26 -1.82
CA THR A 150 -31.63 6.80 -0.68
C THR A 150 -30.13 6.59 -0.84
N ALA A 151 -29.71 5.45 -1.42
CA ALA A 151 -28.31 5.21 -1.78
C ALA A 151 -27.81 6.22 -2.83
N VAL A 152 -28.61 6.47 -3.89
CA VAL A 152 -28.25 7.47 -4.91
C VAL A 152 -28.17 8.87 -4.30
N GLU A 153 -29.09 9.22 -3.41
CA GLU A 153 -29.14 10.53 -2.81
C GLU A 153 -27.95 10.78 -1.85
N THR A 154 -27.64 9.83 -0.98
CA THR A 154 -26.49 9.93 -0.06
C THR A 154 -25.16 10.05 -0.81
N MET A 155 -24.97 9.29 -1.89
CA MET A 155 -23.79 9.39 -2.74
C MET A 155 -23.69 10.75 -3.45
N LYS A 156 -24.81 11.36 -3.86
CA LYS A 156 -24.81 12.71 -4.45
C LYS A 156 -24.27 13.78 -3.50
N TYR A 157 -24.48 13.62 -2.20
CA TYR A 157 -23.97 14.56 -1.19
C TYR A 157 -22.57 14.20 -0.67
N GLY A 158 -21.90 13.26 -1.33
CA GLY A 158 -20.50 12.94 -1.07
C GLY A 158 -20.27 11.86 -0.02
N ALA A 159 -21.28 11.07 0.34
CA ALA A 159 -21.03 9.82 1.05
C ALA A 159 -20.01 8.96 0.26
N MET A 160 -19.09 8.32 0.96
CA MET A 160 -18.10 7.42 0.37
C MET A 160 -18.76 6.12 -0.07
N ASP A 161 -19.64 5.58 0.76
CA ASP A 161 -20.34 4.31 0.54
C ASP A 161 -21.50 4.19 1.53
N TYR A 162 -22.27 3.10 1.44
CA TYR A 162 -23.32 2.78 2.41
C TYR A 162 -23.26 1.31 2.84
N VAL A 163 -23.77 1.02 4.05
CA VAL A 163 -23.86 -0.32 4.64
C VAL A 163 -25.30 -0.61 5.05
N GLN A 164 -25.80 -1.78 4.68
CA GLN A 164 -27.13 -2.23 5.10
C GLN A 164 -27.05 -2.97 6.44
N LYS A 165 -27.96 -2.67 7.37
CA LYS A 165 -28.19 -3.45 8.60
C LYS A 165 -29.20 -4.57 8.32
N PRO A 166 -29.11 -5.72 9.02
CA PRO A 166 -28.04 -6.10 9.94
C PRO A 166 -26.77 -6.55 9.21
N PHE A 167 -25.62 -6.47 9.88
CA PHE A 167 -24.33 -6.98 9.40
C PHE A 167 -23.68 -7.86 10.47
N THR A 168 -22.84 -8.79 10.04
CA THR A 168 -21.98 -9.59 10.92
C THR A 168 -20.67 -8.86 11.25
N GLU A 169 -19.94 -9.34 12.26
CA GLU A 169 -18.61 -8.80 12.61
C GLU A 169 -17.64 -8.85 11.42
N ASP A 170 -17.58 -9.99 10.72
CA ASP A 170 -16.69 -10.18 9.57
C ASP A 170 -17.07 -9.26 8.40
N GLU A 171 -18.36 -9.08 8.12
CA GLU A 171 -18.85 -8.16 7.09
C GLU A 171 -18.48 -6.72 7.40
N LEU A 172 -18.67 -6.28 8.66
CA LEU A 172 -18.34 -4.93 9.08
C LEU A 172 -16.82 -4.69 8.97
N ILE A 173 -15.99 -5.58 9.51
CA ILE A 173 -14.53 -5.46 9.43
C ILE A 173 -14.05 -5.47 7.97
N GLY A 174 -14.59 -6.37 7.15
CA GLY A 174 -14.27 -6.45 5.72
C GLY A 174 -14.61 -5.14 4.99
N PHE A 175 -15.78 -4.57 5.27
CA PHE A 175 -16.20 -3.29 4.73
C PHE A 175 -15.28 -2.14 5.17
N PHE A 176 -14.94 -2.06 6.46
CA PHE A 176 -14.03 -1.03 6.99
C PHE A 176 -12.64 -1.10 6.36
N ASN A 177 -12.10 -2.31 6.18
CA ASN A 177 -10.80 -2.50 5.51
C ASN A 177 -10.85 -1.99 4.07
N LYS A 178 -11.95 -2.25 3.34
CA LYS A 178 -12.16 -1.72 1.98
C LYS A 178 -12.22 -0.19 1.97
N CYS A 179 -12.92 0.43 2.92
CA CYS A 179 -12.97 1.88 3.07
C CYS A 179 -11.60 2.48 3.40
N LEU A 180 -10.84 1.86 4.30
CA LEU A 180 -9.50 2.29 4.69
C LEU A 180 -8.53 2.25 3.51
N ILE A 181 -8.55 1.18 2.72
CA ILE A 181 -7.74 1.06 1.49
C ILE A 181 -8.11 2.20 0.52
N ARG A 182 -9.40 2.41 0.25
CA ARG A 182 -9.86 3.49 -0.66
C ARG A 182 -9.44 4.88 -0.18
N ARG A 183 -9.56 5.16 1.13
CA ARG A 183 -9.11 6.42 1.73
C ARG A 183 -7.62 6.61 1.55
N ASN A 184 -6.82 5.61 1.93
CA ASN A 184 -5.37 5.65 1.79
C ASN A 184 -4.94 5.80 0.33
N ASP A 185 -5.58 5.11 -0.61
CA ASP A 185 -5.34 5.26 -2.04
C ASP A 185 -5.66 6.68 -2.52
N ARG A 186 -6.76 7.28 -2.08
CA ARG A 186 -7.13 8.66 -2.43
C ARG A 186 -6.11 9.65 -1.87
N LEU A 187 -5.77 9.55 -0.59
CA LEU A 187 -4.77 10.41 0.06
C LEU A 187 -3.41 10.25 -0.62
N THR A 188 -3.04 9.01 -0.97
CA THR A 188 -1.84 8.68 -1.72
C THR A 188 -1.82 9.33 -3.10
N ARG A 189 -2.92 9.25 -3.86
CA ARG A 189 -3.03 9.85 -5.20
C ARG A 189 -2.98 11.38 -5.17
N GLN A 190 -3.38 11.99 -4.07
CA GLN A 190 -3.34 13.45 -3.89
C GLN A 190 -1.95 13.94 -3.48
N MET A 191 -1.12 13.09 -2.89
CA MET A 191 0.29 13.39 -2.63
C MET A 191 1.09 13.21 -3.92
N LYS A 192 1.68 14.30 -4.44
CA LYS A 192 2.67 14.18 -5.53
C LYS A 192 3.87 13.39 -5.02
N PRO A 193 4.31 12.32 -5.70
CA PRO A 193 5.50 11.61 -5.30
C PRO A 193 6.70 12.56 -5.31
N THR A 194 7.42 12.64 -4.19
CA THR A 194 8.58 13.54 -4.07
C THR A 194 9.84 12.76 -4.33
N VAL A 195 10.66 13.21 -5.28
CA VAL A 195 11.97 12.60 -5.55
C VAL A 195 12.99 13.14 -4.55
N ARG A 196 13.60 12.25 -3.76
CA ARG A 196 14.56 12.59 -2.71
C ARG A 196 15.96 12.09 -3.11
N LEU A 197 16.90 13.02 -3.21
CA LEU A 197 18.31 12.68 -3.36
C LEU A 197 18.86 12.17 -2.03
N MET A 198 19.49 11.00 -2.03
CA MET A 198 20.17 10.44 -0.87
C MET A 198 21.66 10.71 -0.95
N THR A 199 22.19 11.39 0.04
CA THR A 199 23.63 11.41 0.35
C THR A 199 24.00 10.23 1.28
N PRO A 200 25.28 9.83 1.39
CA PRO A 200 25.73 8.77 2.31
C PRO A 200 25.32 8.98 3.78
N SER A 201 25.05 10.22 4.19
CA SER A 201 24.57 10.60 5.54
C SER A 201 23.05 10.52 5.73
N THR A 202 22.28 10.28 4.67
CA THR A 202 20.80 10.27 4.71
C THR A 202 20.28 8.84 4.66
N ARG A 203 19.39 8.50 5.60
CA ARG A 203 18.67 7.22 5.58
C ARG A 203 17.69 7.15 4.41
N GLU A 204 17.64 5.99 3.77
CA GLU A 204 16.59 5.60 2.82
C GLU A 204 15.20 5.80 3.46
N SER A 205 14.27 6.36 2.68
CA SER A 205 12.89 6.49 3.11
C SER A 205 12.11 5.22 2.76
N ASP A 206 11.44 4.62 3.74
CA ASP A 206 10.52 3.50 3.52
C ASP A 206 9.17 3.95 2.94
N SER A 207 8.97 5.27 2.76
CA SER A 207 7.73 5.83 2.23
C SER A 207 7.47 5.37 0.79
N HIS A 208 6.23 4.96 0.52
CA HIS A 208 5.77 4.67 -0.83
C HIS A 208 5.63 5.92 -1.71
N HIS A 209 5.60 7.11 -1.11
CA HIS A 209 5.36 8.40 -1.78
C HIS A 209 6.65 9.20 -2.00
N GLU A 210 7.78 8.73 -1.48
CA GLU A 210 9.09 9.33 -1.73
C GLU A 210 9.91 8.41 -2.62
N LEU A 211 10.41 8.90 -3.75
CA LEU A 211 11.29 8.12 -4.60
C LEU A 211 12.75 8.36 -4.18
N ASN A 212 13.42 7.31 -3.76
CA ASN A 212 14.82 7.38 -3.33
C ASN A 212 15.76 7.36 -4.54
N VAL A 213 16.68 8.34 -4.62
CA VAL A 213 17.71 8.41 -5.68
C VAL A 213 19.08 8.64 -5.04
N PRO A 214 20.02 7.67 -5.07
CA PRO A 214 21.34 7.84 -4.47
C PRO A 214 22.21 8.84 -5.23
N ALA A 215 22.95 9.65 -4.48
CA ALA A 215 24.04 10.45 -5.01
C ALA A 215 25.20 9.52 -5.43
N GLY A 216 25.74 9.73 -6.64
CA GLY A 216 26.87 8.95 -7.16
C GLY A 216 26.48 7.70 -7.97
N VAL A 217 25.18 7.46 -8.18
CA VAL A 217 24.67 6.36 -9.00
C VAL A 217 24.15 6.91 -10.33
N PHE A 218 24.30 6.13 -11.41
CA PHE A 218 23.74 6.41 -12.72
C PHE A 218 22.41 5.65 -12.90
N ILE A 219 21.43 6.29 -13.51
CA ILE A 219 20.09 5.75 -13.73
C ILE A 219 19.87 5.52 -15.22
N SER A 220 19.50 4.30 -15.56
CA SER A 220 19.10 3.91 -16.92
C SER A 220 17.65 4.28 -17.19
N PRO A 221 17.32 4.75 -18.40
CA PRO A 221 15.94 4.93 -18.84
C PRO A 221 15.06 3.68 -18.74
N ASN A 222 15.67 2.49 -18.60
CA ASN A 222 14.98 1.20 -18.46
C ASN A 222 14.82 0.80 -16.98
N HIS A 223 14.87 1.78 -16.07
CA HIS A 223 14.68 1.64 -14.63
C HIS A 223 15.66 0.70 -13.92
N THR A 224 16.91 0.68 -14.38
CA THR A 224 18.04 0.07 -13.66
C THR A 224 18.97 1.14 -13.14
N TRP A 225 19.58 0.89 -11.99
CA TRP A 225 20.62 1.74 -11.43
C TRP A 225 21.99 1.09 -11.60
N VAL A 226 23.01 1.94 -11.69
CA VAL A 226 24.39 1.57 -12.00
C VAL A 226 25.34 2.30 -11.04
N SER A 227 26.09 1.56 -10.23
CA SER A 227 27.14 2.09 -9.37
C SER A 227 28.51 1.60 -9.83
N VAL A 228 29.46 2.52 -10.02
CA VAL A 228 30.83 2.18 -10.43
C VAL A 228 31.69 2.03 -9.17
N GLU A 229 32.24 0.84 -8.96
CA GLU A 229 33.11 0.53 -7.84
C GLU A 229 34.54 1.04 -8.07
N MET A 230 35.32 1.16 -7.00
CA MET A 230 36.72 1.64 -7.08
C MET A 230 37.62 0.76 -7.94
N ASN A 231 37.29 -0.54 -8.07
CA ASN A 231 38.02 -1.49 -8.91
C ASN A 231 37.59 -1.44 -10.38
N GLY A 232 36.65 -0.57 -10.76
CA GLY A 232 36.14 -0.42 -12.13
C GLY A 232 35.03 -1.41 -12.50
N THR A 233 34.70 -2.36 -11.62
CA THR A 233 33.51 -3.21 -11.77
C THR A 233 32.26 -2.37 -11.52
N VAL A 234 31.15 -2.76 -12.15
CA VAL A 234 29.91 -2.01 -12.10
C VAL A 234 28.80 -2.85 -11.46
N ARG A 235 28.21 -2.38 -10.36
CA ARG A 235 27.00 -2.98 -9.79
C ARG A 235 25.76 -2.50 -10.52
N VAL A 236 24.84 -3.42 -10.77
CA VAL A 236 23.56 -3.15 -11.41
C VAL A 236 22.41 -3.66 -10.53
N GLY A 237 21.35 -2.87 -10.42
CA GLY A 237 20.12 -3.26 -9.73
C GLY A 237 18.87 -2.60 -10.31
N LEU A 238 17.69 -2.96 -9.79
CA LEU A 238 16.41 -2.37 -10.15
C LEU A 238 16.20 -1.06 -9.35
N ASP A 239 15.76 0.00 -10.01
CA ASP A 239 15.52 1.27 -9.33
C ASP A 239 14.28 1.26 -8.42
N ASP A 240 14.17 2.27 -7.55
CA ASP A 240 13.09 2.35 -6.57
C ASP A 240 11.72 2.59 -7.23
N PHE A 241 11.68 3.14 -8.45
CA PHE A 241 10.43 3.42 -9.17
C PHE A 241 9.81 2.13 -9.69
N ALA A 242 10.55 1.36 -10.48
CA ALA A 242 10.06 0.11 -11.04
C ALA A 242 9.75 -0.92 -9.96
N ARG A 243 10.59 -1.00 -8.92
CA ARG A 243 10.41 -1.87 -7.75
C ARG A 243 9.08 -1.61 -7.03
N LYS A 244 8.73 -0.33 -6.81
CA LYS A 244 7.48 0.09 -6.15
C LYS A 244 6.23 -0.19 -6.99
N ILE A 245 6.36 -0.32 -8.30
CA ILE A 245 5.26 -0.62 -9.21
C ILE A 245 5.07 -2.13 -9.38
N VAL A 246 6.17 -2.87 -9.62
CA VAL A 246 6.12 -4.31 -9.87
C VAL A 246 5.56 -5.05 -8.65
N ARG A 247 6.10 -4.81 -7.43
CA ARG A 247 5.71 -5.42 -6.13
C ARG A 247 5.53 -6.95 -6.16
N ASN A 248 5.32 -7.57 -4.99
CA ASN A 248 4.92 -8.99 -4.84
C ASN A 248 5.67 -9.95 -5.79
N ILE A 249 7.00 -9.84 -5.81
CA ILE A 249 7.84 -10.66 -6.69
C ILE A 249 7.96 -12.04 -6.05
N ASP A 250 7.53 -13.07 -6.77
CA ASP A 250 7.58 -14.46 -6.29
C ASP A 250 8.94 -15.11 -6.52
N ALA A 251 9.63 -14.70 -7.58
CA ALA A 251 10.95 -15.24 -7.89
C ALA A 251 11.79 -14.27 -8.74
N VAL A 252 13.10 -14.40 -8.63
CA VAL A 252 14.08 -13.62 -9.39
C VAL A 252 14.96 -14.60 -10.17
N ARG A 253 15.14 -14.32 -11.47
CA ARG A 253 16.08 -15.05 -12.33
C ARG A 253 17.28 -14.18 -12.62
N LEU A 254 18.41 -14.51 -12.00
CA LEU A 254 19.68 -13.83 -12.20
C LEU A 254 20.39 -14.29 -13.48
N PRO A 255 21.30 -13.48 -14.05
CA PRO A 255 22.11 -13.89 -15.19
C PRO A 255 23.08 -15.02 -14.83
N GLU A 256 23.60 -15.71 -15.84
CA GLU A 256 24.71 -16.64 -15.68
C GLU A 256 26.03 -15.90 -15.42
N LEU A 257 26.83 -16.42 -14.48
CA LEU A 257 28.16 -15.92 -14.21
C LEU A 257 29.06 -16.09 -15.44
N ASN A 258 29.93 -15.11 -15.71
CA ASN A 258 30.81 -15.03 -16.88
C ASN A 258 30.11 -14.85 -18.23
N ARG A 259 28.79 -14.69 -18.27
CA ARG A 259 28.06 -14.35 -19.50
C ARG A 259 28.47 -12.96 -19.98
N ASN A 260 28.77 -12.85 -21.27
CA ASN A 260 28.90 -11.54 -21.93
C ASN A 260 27.51 -11.01 -22.28
N VAL A 261 27.26 -9.75 -21.93
CA VAL A 261 26.01 -9.04 -22.20
C VAL A 261 26.33 -7.74 -22.93
N ARG A 262 25.50 -7.37 -23.89
CA ARG A 262 25.51 -6.03 -24.49
C ARG A 262 24.48 -5.17 -23.81
N LYS A 263 24.69 -3.87 -23.82
CA LYS A 263 23.69 -2.91 -23.40
C LYS A 263 22.39 -3.11 -24.18
N GLY A 264 21.27 -3.17 -23.47
CA GLY A 264 19.95 -3.49 -24.00
C GLY A 264 19.60 -4.99 -23.99
N ASP A 265 20.58 -5.90 -23.85
CA ASP A 265 20.29 -7.33 -23.75
C ASP A 265 19.57 -7.66 -22.43
N PRO A 266 18.68 -8.66 -22.38
CA PRO A 266 18.09 -9.15 -21.14
C PRO A 266 19.18 -9.60 -20.15
N LEU A 267 19.17 -8.99 -18.97
CA LEU A 267 20.14 -9.22 -17.90
C LEU A 267 19.58 -10.13 -16.81
N PHE A 268 18.42 -9.79 -16.25
CA PHE A 268 17.73 -10.58 -15.24
C PHE A 268 16.22 -10.47 -15.43
N SER A 269 15.45 -11.37 -14.82
CA SER A 269 13.99 -11.37 -14.93
C SER A 269 13.32 -11.45 -13.57
N LEU A 270 12.20 -10.74 -13.43
CA LEU A 270 11.35 -10.78 -12.24
C LEU A 270 10.09 -11.57 -12.55
N LYS A 271 9.73 -12.51 -11.67
CA LYS A 271 8.52 -13.31 -11.80
C LYS A 271 7.48 -12.86 -10.77
N ARG A 272 6.27 -12.60 -11.23
CA ARG A 272 5.09 -12.33 -10.42
C ARG A 272 3.92 -13.13 -10.98
N ASP A 273 3.31 -13.96 -10.16
CA ASP A 273 2.31 -14.97 -10.49
C ASP A 273 2.72 -15.83 -11.70
N SER A 274 2.06 -15.61 -12.84
CA SER A 274 2.32 -16.29 -14.12
C SER A 274 3.15 -15.46 -15.10
N HIS A 275 3.63 -14.29 -14.69
CA HIS A 275 4.25 -13.28 -15.54
C HIS A 275 5.74 -13.18 -15.27
N THR A 276 6.50 -12.94 -16.34
CA THR A 276 7.94 -12.71 -16.28
C THR A 276 8.23 -11.38 -16.95
N ILE A 277 8.94 -10.51 -16.23
CA ILE A 277 9.34 -9.19 -16.68
C ILE A 277 10.85 -9.20 -16.84
N ASP A 278 11.32 -9.04 -18.07
CA ASP A 278 12.75 -9.00 -18.38
C ASP A 278 13.30 -7.59 -18.19
N ILE A 279 14.45 -7.49 -17.53
CA ILE A 279 15.15 -6.24 -17.26
C ILE A 279 16.43 -6.21 -18.09
N ALA A 280 16.58 -5.16 -18.90
CA ALA A 280 17.70 -4.99 -19.82
C ALA A 280 18.98 -4.53 -19.10
N SER A 281 20.12 -4.94 -19.65
CA SER A 281 21.44 -4.50 -19.17
C SER A 281 21.66 -3.02 -19.51
N PRO A 282 22.02 -2.17 -18.54
CA PRO A 282 22.30 -0.76 -18.81
C PRO A 282 23.67 -0.52 -19.46
N ILE A 283 24.56 -1.50 -19.41
CA ILE A 283 25.93 -1.43 -19.91
C ILE A 283 26.35 -2.73 -20.60
N SER A 284 27.41 -2.67 -21.41
CA SER A 284 28.00 -3.84 -22.06
C SER A 284 29.19 -4.37 -21.28
N GLY A 285 29.27 -5.68 -21.05
CA GLY A 285 30.38 -6.27 -20.31
C GLY A 285 30.21 -7.75 -20.01
N ARG A 286 31.04 -8.25 -19.10
CA ARG A 286 30.98 -9.64 -18.62
C ARG A 286 30.42 -9.66 -17.21
N VAL A 287 29.41 -10.48 -16.95
CA VAL A 287 28.87 -10.68 -15.60
C VAL A 287 29.94 -11.33 -14.73
N SER A 288 30.34 -10.66 -13.65
CA SER A 288 31.47 -11.08 -12.79
C SER A 288 31.07 -11.47 -11.38
N LEU A 289 29.89 -11.05 -10.90
CA LEU A 289 29.34 -11.45 -9.60
C LEU A 289 27.81 -11.46 -9.64
N LEU A 290 27.19 -12.30 -8.82
CA LEU A 290 25.73 -12.38 -8.67
C LEU A 290 25.36 -12.21 -7.19
N ASN A 291 24.24 -11.54 -6.92
CA ASN A 291 23.66 -11.52 -5.60
C ASN A 291 22.73 -12.72 -5.41
N ALA A 292 23.30 -13.87 -5.02
CA ALA A 292 22.57 -15.12 -4.89
C ALA A 292 21.44 -15.07 -3.84
N GLU A 293 21.50 -14.14 -2.88
CA GLU A 293 20.52 -13.99 -1.81
C GLU A 293 19.11 -13.71 -2.37
N HIS A 294 18.98 -13.03 -3.51
CA HIS A 294 17.68 -12.76 -4.12
C HIS A 294 16.98 -13.97 -4.74
N VAL A 295 17.71 -15.06 -4.99
CA VAL A 295 17.10 -16.33 -5.46
C VAL A 295 16.38 -17.02 -4.31
N GLU A 296 16.93 -16.92 -3.10
CA GLU A 296 16.37 -17.51 -1.87
C GLU A 296 15.38 -16.56 -1.18
N HIS A 297 15.62 -15.26 -1.28
CA HIS A 297 14.85 -14.17 -0.64
C HIS A 297 14.41 -13.10 -1.65
N PRO A 298 13.49 -13.42 -2.57
CA PRO A 298 12.96 -12.46 -3.56
C PRO A 298 12.26 -11.26 -2.89
N GLU A 299 11.74 -11.43 -1.67
CA GLU A 299 11.14 -10.37 -0.87
C GLU A 299 12.11 -9.26 -0.50
N TRP A 300 13.43 -9.50 -0.54
CA TRP A 300 14.43 -8.45 -0.27
C TRP A 300 14.52 -7.41 -1.37
N ILE A 301 14.00 -7.68 -2.57
CA ILE A 301 13.78 -6.61 -3.56
C ILE A 301 12.78 -5.57 -3.02
N ALA A 302 11.89 -5.94 -2.10
CA ALA A 302 11.03 -4.98 -1.41
C ALA A 302 11.78 -4.16 -0.33
N SER A 303 13.02 -4.49 -0.01
CA SER A 303 13.83 -3.84 1.03
C SER A 303 15.08 -3.16 0.45
N LYS A 304 15.49 -2.03 1.04
CA LYS A 304 16.72 -1.28 0.75
C LYS A 304 17.29 -1.36 -0.70
N PRO A 305 16.72 -0.62 -1.66
CA PRO A 305 16.98 -0.79 -3.10
C PRO A 305 18.44 -0.62 -3.54
N PHE A 306 19.24 0.17 -2.82
CA PHE A 306 20.59 0.54 -3.27
C PHE A 306 21.71 -0.07 -2.41
N GLU A 307 21.41 -0.46 -1.17
CA GLU A 307 22.37 -1.18 -0.32
C GLU A 307 22.32 -2.70 -0.54
N LEU A 308 21.13 -3.30 -0.53
CA LEU A 308 20.97 -4.76 -0.49
C LEU A 308 20.37 -5.33 -1.78
N SER A 309 19.69 -4.51 -2.59
CA SER A 309 18.95 -4.97 -3.77
C SER A 309 19.73 -4.90 -5.09
N TRP A 310 21.07 -5.01 -5.06
CA TRP A 310 21.87 -5.16 -6.28
C TRP A 310 21.70 -6.59 -6.85
N MET A 311 21.66 -6.74 -8.16
CA MET A 311 21.40 -8.03 -8.82
C MET A 311 22.68 -8.74 -9.24
N CYS A 312 23.60 -7.99 -9.88
CA CYS A 312 24.86 -8.52 -10.37
C CYS A 312 25.93 -7.43 -10.49
N CYS A 313 27.17 -7.88 -10.65
CA CYS A 313 28.29 -7.05 -11.08
C CYS A 313 28.64 -7.36 -12.53
N ILE A 314 29.03 -6.33 -13.29
CA ILE A 314 29.50 -6.43 -14.66
C ILE A 314 30.89 -5.80 -14.74
N ASP A 315 31.83 -6.53 -15.30
CA ASP A 315 33.12 -5.99 -15.75
C ASP A 315 32.89 -5.33 -17.11
N PRO A 316 32.93 -3.99 -17.19
CA PRO A 316 32.48 -3.28 -18.38
C PRO A 316 33.48 -3.41 -19.53
N SER A 317 32.96 -3.56 -20.74
CA SER A 317 33.76 -3.56 -21.98
C SER A 317 33.93 -2.18 -22.60
N ASN A 318 32.98 -1.25 -22.40
CA ASN A 318 33.05 0.13 -22.89
C ASN A 318 32.31 1.11 -21.97
N LEU A 319 32.81 1.24 -20.75
CA LEU A 319 32.17 2.03 -19.70
C LEU A 319 31.92 3.51 -20.09
N PRO A 320 32.89 4.25 -20.68
CA PRO A 320 32.70 5.68 -20.94
C PRO A 320 31.56 5.98 -21.93
N GLU A 321 31.38 5.13 -22.94
CA GLU A 321 30.30 5.29 -23.91
C GLU A 321 28.95 4.92 -23.32
N ASP A 322 28.89 3.81 -22.57
CA ASP A 322 27.66 3.35 -21.95
C ASP A 322 27.12 4.37 -20.93
N LEU A 323 28.00 4.95 -20.09
CA LEU A 323 27.62 5.93 -19.06
C LEU A 323 27.03 7.23 -19.63
N ARG A 324 27.43 7.67 -20.84
CA ARG A 324 26.91 8.92 -21.46
C ARG A 324 25.41 8.91 -21.67
N SER A 325 24.83 7.73 -21.84
CA SER A 325 23.40 7.57 -22.07
C SER A 325 22.56 7.53 -20.78
N LEU A 326 23.22 7.34 -19.63
CA LEU A 326 22.58 7.23 -18.33
C LEU A 326 22.39 8.61 -17.69
N LYS A 327 21.43 8.73 -16.79
CA LYS A 327 21.11 9.96 -16.06
C LYS A 327 21.83 9.98 -14.71
N ILE A 328 22.26 11.15 -14.25
CA ILE A 328 22.91 11.30 -12.94
C ILE A 328 22.52 12.63 -12.30
N GLY A 329 22.50 12.70 -10.97
CA GLY A 329 22.26 13.94 -10.23
C GLY A 329 20.91 14.57 -10.61
N VAL A 330 20.92 15.87 -10.91
CA VAL A 330 19.69 16.64 -11.23
C VAL A 330 18.96 16.07 -12.45
N ASP A 331 19.69 15.54 -13.44
CA ASP A 331 19.08 14.98 -14.65
C ASP A 331 18.26 13.72 -14.33
N SER A 332 18.71 12.90 -13.37
CA SER A 332 17.94 11.74 -12.90
C SER A 332 16.66 12.16 -12.17
N ILE A 333 16.70 13.25 -11.38
CA ILE A 333 15.54 13.77 -10.66
C ILE A 333 14.49 14.28 -11.65
N ASN A 334 14.89 15.07 -12.64
CA ASN A 334 13.98 15.59 -13.66
C ASN A 334 13.38 14.46 -14.49
N TRP A 335 14.21 13.49 -14.88
CA TRP A 335 13.73 12.30 -15.59
C TRP A 335 12.70 11.50 -14.78
N TYR A 336 12.94 11.28 -13.48
CA TYR A 336 11.96 10.59 -12.63
C TYR A 336 10.64 11.35 -12.49
N ARG A 337 10.67 12.69 -12.43
CA ARG A 337 9.43 13.49 -12.44
C ARG A 337 8.63 13.26 -13.72
N GLU A 338 9.30 13.24 -14.88
CA GLU A 338 8.65 12.93 -16.15
C GLU A 338 8.09 11.49 -16.19
N GLU A 339 8.81 10.50 -15.68
CA GLU A 339 8.31 9.12 -15.61
C GLU A 339 7.12 8.99 -14.63
N ILE A 340 7.11 9.72 -13.51
CA ILE A 340 5.96 9.81 -12.59
C ILE A 340 4.74 10.40 -13.31
N ASP A 341 4.92 11.45 -14.11
CA ASP A 341 3.84 12.06 -14.89
C ASP A 341 3.30 11.10 -15.97
N LYS A 342 4.19 10.40 -16.69
CA LYS A 342 3.82 9.36 -17.66
C LYS A 342 3.05 8.22 -17.00
N TYR A 343 3.51 7.75 -15.85
CA TYR A 343 2.85 6.69 -15.09
C TYR A 343 1.47 7.13 -14.60
N SER A 344 1.35 8.37 -14.12
CA SER A 344 0.06 8.96 -13.73
C SER A 344 -0.92 9.05 -14.91
N ALA A 345 -0.43 9.37 -16.11
CA ALA A 345 -1.24 9.38 -17.33
C ALA A 345 -1.66 7.96 -17.74
N MET A 346 -0.75 6.99 -17.70
CA MET A 346 -1.04 5.58 -17.94
C MET A 346 -2.15 5.07 -17.00
N LEU A 347 -2.02 5.30 -15.69
CA LEU A 347 -3.02 4.89 -14.70
C LEU A 347 -4.42 5.46 -15.01
N LYS A 348 -4.51 6.74 -15.36
CA LYS A 348 -5.79 7.37 -15.75
C LYS A 348 -6.40 6.70 -16.99
N GLY A 349 -5.57 6.31 -17.96
CA GLY A 349 -5.99 5.54 -19.13
C GLY A 349 -6.57 4.18 -18.75
N PHE A 350 -5.83 3.43 -17.93
CA PHE A 350 -6.26 2.12 -17.41
C PHE A 350 -7.56 2.19 -16.62
N GLU A 351 -7.74 3.20 -15.76
CA GLU A 351 -8.98 3.38 -14.99
C GLU A 351 -10.18 3.67 -15.90
N LYS A 352 -9.98 4.43 -16.98
CA LYS A 352 -11.03 4.73 -17.96
C LYS A 352 -11.44 3.47 -18.72
N GLU A 353 -10.47 2.66 -19.14
CA GLU A 353 -10.70 1.40 -19.86
C GLU A 353 -11.37 0.36 -18.96
N LYS A 354 -10.91 0.22 -17.70
CA LYS A 354 -11.51 -0.66 -16.70
C LYS A 354 -12.98 -0.30 -16.43
N ARG A 355 -13.30 0.99 -16.28
CA ARG A 355 -14.68 1.46 -16.12
C ARG A 355 -15.57 1.15 -17.33
N GLN A 356 -15.02 1.22 -18.56
CA GLN A 356 -15.75 0.85 -19.77
C GLN A 356 -16.03 -0.67 -19.82
N ILE A 357 -15.05 -1.49 -19.46
CA ILE A 357 -15.19 -2.95 -19.41
C ILE A 357 -16.19 -3.37 -18.33
N GLU A 358 -16.10 -2.80 -17.12
CA GLU A 358 -17.03 -3.08 -16.01
C GLU A 358 -18.47 -2.65 -16.33
N SER A 359 -18.65 -1.56 -17.09
CA SER A 359 -19.98 -1.15 -17.58
C SER A 359 -20.60 -2.11 -18.60
N SER A 360 -19.78 -2.97 -19.23
CA SER A 360 -20.18 -3.92 -20.27
C SER A 360 -20.28 -5.37 -19.80
N ALA A 361 -19.69 -5.70 -18.64
CA ALA A 361 -19.58 -7.07 -18.13
C ALA A 361 -20.17 -7.18 -16.70
N ALA A 362 -21.49 -7.19 -16.59
CA ALA A 362 -22.15 -7.58 -15.35
C ALA A 362 -22.02 -9.11 -15.14
N GLY A 363 -21.18 -9.53 -14.17
CA GLY A 363 -21.34 -10.84 -13.51
C GLY A 363 -20.22 -11.89 -13.58
N ARG A 364 -18.92 -11.55 -13.54
CA ARG A 364 -17.84 -12.55 -13.33
C ARG A 364 -16.66 -11.97 -12.51
N ASP A 365 -16.78 -11.97 -11.19
CA ASP A 365 -15.89 -11.20 -10.29
C ASP A 365 -14.55 -11.86 -9.90
N GLY A 366 -14.22 -13.06 -10.36
CA GLY A 366 -12.94 -13.72 -10.05
C GLY A 366 -11.84 -13.59 -11.12
N VAL A 367 -12.21 -13.77 -12.40
CA VAL A 367 -11.26 -13.83 -13.54
C VAL A 367 -10.89 -12.43 -14.05
N ALA A 368 -11.74 -11.43 -13.79
CA ALA A 368 -11.54 -10.05 -14.22
C ALA A 368 -10.36 -9.38 -13.49
N GLY A 369 -10.14 -9.69 -12.20
CA GLY A 369 -9.08 -9.10 -11.39
C GLY A 369 -7.67 -9.49 -11.87
N GLN A 370 -7.40 -10.78 -12.06
CA GLN A 370 -6.11 -11.26 -12.59
C GLN A 370 -5.86 -10.79 -14.03
N LYS A 371 -6.91 -10.70 -14.85
CA LYS A 371 -6.78 -10.20 -16.24
C LYS A 371 -6.45 -8.71 -16.27
N ALA A 372 -7.04 -7.90 -15.39
CA ALA A 372 -6.74 -6.46 -15.30
C ALA A 372 -5.31 -6.18 -14.78
N ASP A 373 -4.86 -6.95 -13.78
CA ASP A 373 -3.50 -6.83 -13.22
C ASP A 373 -2.43 -7.24 -14.25
N ARG A 374 -2.71 -8.28 -15.04
CA ARG A 374 -1.90 -8.67 -16.21
C ARG A 374 -1.78 -7.54 -17.24
N THR A 375 -2.90 -6.99 -17.70
CA THR A 375 -2.88 -5.94 -18.74
C THR A 375 -2.13 -4.72 -18.24
N PHE A 376 -2.23 -4.40 -16.95
CA PHE A 376 -1.47 -3.32 -16.33
C PHE A 376 0.04 -3.58 -16.34
N LEU A 377 0.49 -4.77 -15.93
CA LEU A 377 1.92 -5.12 -15.92
C LEU A 377 2.52 -5.18 -17.33
N ASP A 378 1.79 -5.73 -18.30
CA ASP A 378 2.22 -5.76 -19.70
C ASP A 378 2.32 -4.32 -20.27
N GLY A 379 1.36 -3.46 -19.93
CA GLY A 379 1.42 -2.03 -20.28
C GLY A 379 2.60 -1.31 -19.64
N PHE A 380 2.89 -1.61 -18.37
CA PHE A 380 4.03 -1.04 -17.65
C PHE A 380 5.36 -1.47 -18.27
N ALA A 381 5.56 -2.78 -18.48
CA ALA A 381 6.80 -3.31 -19.05
C ALA A 381 7.08 -2.73 -20.45
N ASN A 382 6.07 -2.67 -21.31
CA ASN A 382 6.19 -2.09 -22.65
C ASN A 382 6.48 -0.58 -22.63
N THR A 383 5.95 0.16 -21.65
CA THR A 383 6.09 1.63 -21.61
C THR A 383 7.39 2.08 -20.95
N PHE A 384 7.84 1.33 -19.93
CA PHE A 384 8.89 1.78 -19.01
C PHE A 384 10.16 0.91 -19.07
N LEU A 385 10.07 -0.39 -19.37
CA LEU A 385 11.21 -1.32 -19.22
C LEU A 385 11.83 -1.77 -20.55
N LEU A 386 11.09 -1.74 -21.65
CA LEU A 386 11.51 -2.26 -22.96
C LEU A 386 12.00 -1.17 -23.94
N ARG A 387 12.61 -0.09 -23.44
CA ARG A 387 13.09 1.04 -24.27
C ARG A 387 14.47 0.86 -24.87
#